data_AF-A0A3E3EHK2-F1
#
_entry.id   AF-A0A3E3EHK2-F1
#
_cell.length_a   1.000
_cell.length_b   1.000
_cell.length_c   1.000
_cell.angle_alpha   90.00
_cell.angle_beta   90.00
_cell.angle_gamma   90.00
#
_symmetry.space_group_name_H-M   'P 1'
#
loop_
_entity.id
_entity.type
_entity.pdbx_description
1 polymer ?
#
loop_
_entity_poly.entity_id
_entity_poly.type
_entity_poly.pdbx_seq_one_letter_code
_entity_poly.pdbx_strand_id
1 'polypeptide(L)'
;MEIAGDNQVDELDKGKVKEFDLNIEKILENWENYHAIREIIANALDEQVLTNTRDIEIKQAKDGWWHIVDYGRGLNYHHLTQNENEEKLSNDKLIGRFGVGLKDALATLYRHGVDVKIKSKYGIIKLKTASKVGFDDIITLHAEILPSDNIKMIGTNFCLYGCTKEDIEKAKSLFLTFTEDKVLEKTKYGEVLANNGVNSNIYINGVRVAEELNFLFSYNITSLNSQIKKALNRERTNVGRTAYTGRIKDILKDCCSDIVIKKLVEDLQEFGSGNKHDELSWNDIAMYASRKMSEINTATTYVTTDNLKNNPSLIDDMRRNGYNPVVVPDNLINKMEDYNTGAEEGKTLVTANQYIKEEQNRFTPQIVEIDSLSVAERRVYDITDKILELIGGKPRNVKCIQIVEKIYESEIFNETVGLWEPKENRILIKRNQLNELNSYAGTLLHECAHAISGASDVSRDFETELTNVIGCIANKLIDNKM
;
A
#
# COMPACT_ATOMS: atom_id res chain seq x y z
N MET A 1 25.15 -18.35 -58.45
CA MET A 1 25.22 -19.79 -58.19
C MET A 1 23.91 -20.12 -57.48
N GLU A 2 22.96 -20.64 -58.25
CA GLU A 2 21.63 -21.03 -57.78
C GLU A 2 21.76 -22.11 -56.71
N ILE A 3 20.96 -21.99 -55.64
CA ILE A 3 20.50 -23.15 -54.89
C ILE A 3 18.99 -22.98 -54.79
N ALA A 4 18.32 -23.62 -55.75
CA ALA A 4 16.91 -23.93 -55.70
C ALA A 4 16.70 -25.06 -54.68
N GLY A 5 15.73 -24.90 -53.78
CA GLY A 5 15.35 -25.95 -52.85
C GLY A 5 14.59 -25.39 -51.66
N ASP A 6 13.29 -25.13 -51.84
CA ASP A 6 12.30 -25.25 -50.75
C ASP A 6 10.84 -25.05 -51.24
N ASN A 7 10.62 -24.53 -52.44
CA ASN A 7 9.26 -24.27 -52.96
C ASN A 7 8.54 -25.49 -53.58
N GLN A 8 8.92 -26.74 -53.27
CA GLN A 8 8.27 -27.93 -53.86
C GLN A 8 7.57 -28.87 -52.88
N VAL A 9 7.57 -28.58 -51.57
CA VAL A 9 6.90 -29.45 -50.59
C VAL A 9 5.45 -29.01 -50.27
N ASP A 10 5.08 -27.76 -50.58
CA ASP A 10 3.79 -27.17 -50.16
C ASP A 10 2.63 -27.27 -51.17
N GLU A 11 2.81 -27.83 -52.37
CA GLU A 11 1.72 -27.96 -53.36
C GLU A 11 1.07 -29.34 -53.43
N LEU A 12 1.62 -30.37 -52.78
CA LEU A 12 1.19 -31.77 -52.94
C LEU A 12 0.26 -32.31 -51.85
N ASP A 13 -0.12 -31.51 -50.85
CA ASP A 13 -0.88 -31.99 -49.68
C ASP A 13 -2.26 -31.31 -49.50
N LYS A 14 -2.74 -30.62 -50.53
CA LYS A 14 -4.06 -29.97 -50.58
C LYS A 14 -5.17 -31.03 -50.72
N GLY A 15 -5.44 -31.78 -49.65
CA GLY A 15 -6.60 -32.68 -49.60
C GLY A 15 -6.54 -33.83 -48.61
N LYS A 16 -5.41 -34.07 -47.92
CA LYS A 16 -5.33 -35.15 -46.93
C LYS A 16 -5.70 -34.64 -45.53
N VAL A 17 -6.63 -35.35 -44.90
CA VAL A 17 -6.91 -35.22 -43.47
C VAL A 17 -5.65 -35.65 -42.71
N LYS A 18 -5.09 -34.76 -41.90
CA LYS A 18 -3.95 -35.08 -41.04
C LYS A 18 -4.44 -35.34 -39.63
N GLU A 19 -3.88 -36.34 -38.98
CA GLU A 19 -4.18 -36.68 -37.58
C GLU A 19 -2.95 -36.44 -36.72
N PHE A 20 -3.17 -35.88 -35.54
CA PHE A 20 -2.09 -35.55 -34.62
C PHE A 20 -2.44 -35.99 -33.19
N ASP A 21 -1.62 -36.86 -32.60
CA ASP A 21 -1.77 -37.28 -31.20
C ASP A 21 -1.39 -36.14 -30.24
N LEU A 22 -2.32 -35.71 -29.40
CA LEU A 22 -2.07 -34.66 -28.42
C LEU A 22 -1.19 -35.13 -27.24
N ASN A 23 -0.89 -36.44 -27.14
CA ASN A 23 -0.05 -37.08 -26.11
C ASN A 23 -0.43 -36.65 -24.69
N ILE A 24 -1.70 -36.81 -24.33
CA ILE A 24 -2.22 -36.40 -23.03
C ILE A 24 -2.15 -37.59 -22.06
N GLU A 25 -1.11 -37.62 -21.22
CA GLU A 25 -0.84 -38.74 -20.29
C GLU A 25 -1.73 -38.72 -19.02
N LYS A 26 -2.13 -37.52 -18.57
CA LYS A 26 -3.05 -37.33 -17.43
C LYS A 26 -4.00 -36.18 -17.74
N ILE A 27 -5.30 -36.48 -17.78
CA ILE A 27 -6.34 -35.45 -17.88
C ILE A 27 -6.45 -34.78 -16.51
N LEU A 28 -6.40 -33.45 -16.46
CA LEU A 28 -6.52 -32.70 -15.20
C LEU A 28 -7.95 -32.85 -14.63
N GLU A 29 -8.12 -33.76 -13.68
CA GLU A 29 -9.46 -34.13 -13.21
C GLU A 29 -10.23 -32.95 -12.59
N ASN A 30 -9.50 -32.00 -11.99
CA ASN A 30 -10.05 -30.85 -11.26
C ASN A 30 -10.50 -29.69 -12.15
N TRP A 31 -10.31 -29.75 -13.47
CA TRP A 31 -10.74 -28.68 -14.38
C TRP A 31 -12.20 -28.82 -14.81
N GLU A 32 -12.94 -27.74 -14.64
CA GLU A 32 -14.28 -27.54 -15.21
C GLU A 32 -14.22 -26.80 -16.56
N ASN A 33 -15.34 -26.73 -17.28
CA ASN A 33 -15.44 -26.07 -18.59
C ASN A 33 -14.89 -24.64 -18.59
N TYR A 34 -15.20 -23.84 -17.57
CA TYR A 34 -14.76 -22.45 -17.49
C TYR A 34 -13.23 -22.31 -17.37
N HIS A 35 -12.53 -23.29 -16.78
CA HIS A 35 -11.06 -23.27 -16.72
C HIS A 35 -10.44 -23.46 -18.11
N ALA A 36 -11.01 -24.37 -18.91
CA ALA A 36 -10.58 -24.56 -20.29
C ALA A 36 -10.89 -23.34 -21.17
N ILE A 37 -12.08 -22.75 -21.00
CA ILE A 37 -12.47 -21.53 -21.70
C ILE A 37 -11.54 -20.36 -21.32
N ARG A 38 -11.17 -20.22 -20.04
CA ARG A 38 -10.18 -19.23 -19.58
C ARG A 38 -8.88 -19.35 -20.37
N GLU A 39 -8.32 -20.54 -20.54
CA GLU A 39 -7.08 -20.71 -21.31
C GLU A 39 -7.22 -20.31 -22.78
N ILE A 40 -8.38 -20.57 -23.39
CA ILE A 40 -8.65 -20.15 -24.77
C ILE A 40 -8.69 -18.62 -24.87
N ILE A 41 -9.40 -17.97 -23.94
CA ILE A 41 -9.49 -16.50 -23.89
C ILE A 41 -8.11 -15.88 -23.62
N ALA A 42 -7.34 -16.43 -22.69
CA ALA A 42 -5.98 -15.98 -22.40
C ALA A 42 -5.07 -16.01 -23.64
N ASN A 43 -5.14 -17.09 -24.43
CA ASN A 43 -4.36 -17.19 -25.67
C ASN A 43 -4.81 -16.17 -26.73
N ALA A 44 -6.11 -15.91 -26.83
CA ALA A 44 -6.65 -14.91 -27.74
C ALA A 44 -6.20 -13.47 -27.35
N LEU A 45 -6.21 -13.16 -26.05
CA LEU A 45 -5.72 -11.88 -25.52
C LEU A 45 -4.21 -11.72 -25.67
N ASP A 46 -3.43 -12.78 -25.43
CA ASP A 46 -1.97 -12.77 -25.69
C ASP A 46 -1.68 -12.43 -27.15
N GLU A 47 -2.39 -13.08 -28.07
CA GLU A 47 -2.21 -12.84 -29.50
C GLU A 47 -2.62 -11.41 -29.87
N GLN A 48 -3.68 -10.87 -29.26
CA GLN A 48 -4.06 -9.46 -29.42
C GLN A 48 -2.92 -8.52 -29.00
N VAL A 49 -2.28 -8.78 -27.85
CA VAL A 49 -1.14 -7.99 -27.36
C VAL A 49 0.08 -8.13 -28.27
N LEU A 50 0.40 -9.34 -28.72
CA LEU A 50 1.56 -9.60 -29.58
C LEU A 50 1.42 -8.96 -30.97
N THR A 51 0.22 -9.00 -31.54
CA THR A 51 -0.04 -8.54 -32.90
C THR A 51 -0.63 -7.13 -32.98
N ASN A 52 -0.94 -6.53 -31.83
CA ASN A 52 -1.60 -5.23 -31.70
C ASN A 52 -2.87 -5.15 -32.56
N THR A 53 -3.74 -6.15 -32.41
CA THR A 53 -4.99 -6.27 -33.16
C THR A 53 -6.17 -5.72 -32.37
N ARG A 54 -7.34 -5.66 -33.02
CA ARG A 54 -8.60 -5.24 -32.37
C ARG A 54 -9.03 -6.25 -31.29
N ASP A 55 -9.95 -5.82 -30.43
CA ASP A 55 -10.48 -6.63 -29.34
C ASP A 55 -11.08 -7.95 -29.80
N ILE A 56 -10.86 -8.99 -29.00
CA ILE A 56 -11.45 -10.32 -29.22
C ILE A 56 -12.98 -10.27 -29.12
N GLU A 57 -13.65 -11.16 -29.85
CA GLU A 57 -15.11 -11.30 -29.79
C GLU A 57 -15.50 -12.62 -29.14
N ILE A 58 -16.38 -12.56 -28.15
CA ILE A 58 -17.00 -13.73 -27.52
C ILE A 58 -18.52 -13.64 -27.70
N LYS A 59 -19.11 -14.56 -28.49
CA LYS A 59 -20.54 -14.51 -28.80
C LYS A 59 -21.13 -15.89 -29.02
N GLN A 60 -22.42 -16.03 -28.71
CA GLN A 60 -23.20 -17.21 -29.05
C GLN A 60 -23.91 -17.01 -30.39
N ALA A 61 -23.77 -17.97 -31.29
CA ALA A 61 -24.50 -18.04 -32.53
C ALA A 61 -25.90 -18.68 -32.32
N LYS A 62 -26.79 -18.47 -33.31
CA LYS A 62 -28.18 -18.97 -33.26
C LYS A 62 -28.29 -20.50 -33.24
N ASP A 63 -27.27 -21.18 -33.71
CA ASP A 63 -27.14 -22.64 -33.73
C ASP A 63 -26.59 -23.21 -32.41
N GLY A 64 -26.42 -22.37 -31.38
CA GLY A 64 -25.97 -22.77 -30.05
C GLY A 64 -24.45 -22.76 -29.87
N TRP A 65 -23.66 -22.57 -30.93
CA TRP A 65 -22.20 -22.50 -30.84
C TRP A 65 -21.74 -21.20 -30.19
N TRP A 66 -20.83 -21.32 -29.24
CA TRP A 66 -20.04 -20.19 -28.76
C TRP A 66 -18.82 -19.99 -29.65
N HIS A 67 -18.51 -18.75 -29.95
CA HIS A 67 -17.36 -18.33 -30.74
C HIS A 67 -16.48 -17.40 -29.92
N ILE A 68 -15.20 -17.76 -29.78
CA ILE A 68 -14.14 -16.92 -29.24
C ILE A 68 -13.21 -16.60 -30.41
N VAL A 69 -13.18 -15.35 -30.83
CA VAL A 69 -12.49 -14.91 -32.06
C VAL A 69 -11.38 -13.94 -31.72
N ASP A 70 -10.15 -14.29 -32.09
CA ASP A 70 -9.03 -13.35 -32.16
C ASP A 70 -8.81 -12.87 -33.60
N TYR A 71 -8.01 -11.82 -33.74
CA TYR A 71 -7.68 -11.21 -35.04
C TYR A 71 -6.19 -11.21 -35.35
N GLY A 72 -5.45 -12.14 -34.73
CA GLY A 72 -4.00 -12.27 -34.86
C GLY A 72 -3.54 -13.07 -36.07
N ARG A 73 -2.42 -13.77 -35.90
CA ARG A 73 -1.74 -14.54 -36.97
C ARG A 73 -2.49 -15.81 -37.37
N GLY A 74 -3.32 -16.33 -36.47
CA GLY A 74 -4.10 -17.56 -36.62
C GLY A 74 -3.36 -18.80 -36.09
N LEU A 75 -4.09 -19.69 -35.41
CA LEU A 75 -3.53 -20.93 -34.87
C LEU A 75 -3.16 -21.92 -35.99
N ASN A 76 -1.89 -22.33 -36.02
CA ASN A 76 -1.40 -23.44 -36.83
C ASN A 76 -1.34 -24.71 -35.97
N TYR A 77 -1.56 -25.90 -36.55
CA TYR A 77 -1.50 -27.16 -35.81
C TYR A 77 -0.13 -27.42 -35.16
N HIS A 78 0.96 -26.87 -35.70
CA HIS A 78 2.29 -26.93 -35.08
C HIS A 78 2.32 -26.27 -33.69
N HIS A 79 1.44 -25.32 -33.40
CA HIS A 79 1.34 -24.72 -32.07
C HIS A 79 0.76 -25.70 -31.03
N LEU A 80 0.10 -26.79 -31.47
CA LEU A 80 -0.31 -27.89 -30.59
C LEU A 80 0.84 -28.84 -30.27
N THR A 81 2.03 -28.68 -30.87
CA THR A 81 3.18 -29.56 -30.60
C THR A 81 4.23 -28.92 -29.69
N GLN A 82 4.14 -27.61 -29.48
CA GLN A 82 5.13 -26.83 -28.73
C GLN A 82 4.89 -26.97 -27.21
N ASN A 83 5.92 -27.41 -26.50
CA ASN A 83 5.90 -27.44 -25.02
C ASN A 83 6.17 -26.04 -24.43
N GLU A 84 7.06 -25.27 -25.06
CA GLU A 84 7.45 -23.92 -24.66
C GLU A 84 7.50 -23.00 -25.88
N ASN A 85 7.13 -21.74 -25.70
CA ASN A 85 7.19 -20.71 -26.75
C ASN A 85 8.10 -19.57 -26.27
N GLU A 86 9.27 -19.42 -26.90
CA GLU A 86 10.28 -18.41 -26.54
C GLU A 86 9.75 -16.96 -26.67
N GLU A 87 8.84 -16.70 -27.62
CA GLU A 87 8.16 -15.41 -27.80
C GLU A 87 7.31 -15.07 -26.56
N LYS A 88 6.66 -16.09 -25.97
CA LYS A 88 5.88 -15.90 -24.74
C LYS A 88 6.74 -15.79 -23.49
N LEU A 89 7.87 -16.50 -23.45
CA LEU A 89 8.81 -16.45 -22.32
C LEU A 89 9.56 -15.12 -22.23
N SER A 90 9.82 -14.49 -23.37
CA SER A 90 10.55 -13.22 -23.46
C SER A 90 9.67 -11.99 -23.25
N ASN A 91 8.34 -12.11 -23.35
CA ASN A 91 7.42 -10.99 -23.19
C ASN A 91 6.69 -11.03 -21.83
N ASP A 92 7.07 -10.11 -20.94
CA ASP A 92 6.53 -10.05 -19.59
C ASP A 92 5.07 -9.57 -19.49
N LYS A 93 4.50 -9.06 -20.59
CA LYS A 93 3.11 -8.56 -20.64
C LYS A 93 2.07 -9.63 -20.97
N LEU A 94 2.50 -10.83 -21.35
CA LEU A 94 1.58 -11.90 -21.70
C LEU A 94 1.04 -12.62 -20.46
N ILE A 95 -0.16 -13.15 -20.64
CA ILE A 95 -0.92 -13.95 -19.69
C ILE A 95 -0.39 -15.39 -19.70
N GLY A 96 -0.34 -16.00 -20.89
CA GLY A 96 0.14 -17.37 -21.08
C GLY A 96 1.66 -17.43 -21.14
N ARG A 97 2.27 -18.39 -20.43
CA ARG A 97 3.73 -18.60 -20.44
C ARG A 97 4.18 -19.94 -20.98
N PHE A 98 3.30 -20.94 -21.07
CA PHE A 98 3.63 -22.31 -21.50
C PHE A 98 2.72 -22.78 -22.64
N GLY A 99 3.25 -23.61 -23.54
CA GLY A 99 2.50 -24.17 -24.68
C GLY A 99 1.54 -25.32 -24.30
N VAL A 100 1.58 -25.78 -23.06
CA VAL A 100 0.83 -26.96 -22.59
C VAL A 100 -0.64 -26.65 -22.25
N GLY A 101 -0.97 -25.41 -21.88
CA GLY A 101 -2.32 -25.05 -21.39
C GLY A 101 -3.44 -25.27 -22.41
N LEU A 102 -3.14 -25.12 -23.71
CA LEU A 102 -4.13 -25.34 -24.75
C LEU A 102 -4.51 -26.83 -24.89
N LYS A 103 -3.55 -27.75 -24.74
CA LYS A 103 -3.82 -29.19 -24.76
C LYS A 103 -4.71 -29.61 -23.59
N ASP A 104 -4.38 -29.09 -22.40
CA ASP A 104 -5.14 -29.36 -21.17
C ASP A 104 -6.59 -28.83 -21.30
N ALA A 105 -6.77 -27.65 -21.90
CA ALA A 105 -8.08 -27.10 -22.19
C ALA A 105 -8.88 -27.98 -23.17
N LEU A 106 -8.26 -28.44 -24.27
CA LEU A 106 -8.92 -29.31 -25.25
C LEU A 106 -9.32 -30.67 -24.65
N ALA A 107 -8.45 -31.29 -23.85
CA ALA A 107 -8.76 -32.52 -23.13
C ALA A 107 -9.91 -32.33 -22.14
N THR A 108 -9.89 -31.23 -21.40
CA THR A 108 -10.94 -30.91 -20.43
C THR A 108 -12.30 -30.76 -21.11
N LEU A 109 -12.38 -29.97 -22.19
CA LEU A 109 -13.62 -29.77 -22.94
C LEU A 109 -14.15 -31.07 -23.52
N TYR A 110 -13.27 -31.90 -24.11
CA TYR A 110 -13.66 -33.20 -24.64
C TYR A 110 -14.24 -34.12 -23.56
N ARG A 111 -13.60 -34.19 -22.37
CA ARG A 111 -14.07 -35.00 -21.24
C ARG A 111 -15.46 -34.58 -20.75
N HIS A 112 -15.77 -33.28 -20.81
CA HIS A 112 -17.08 -32.73 -20.44
C HIS A 112 -18.10 -32.77 -21.59
N GLY A 113 -17.79 -33.45 -22.70
CA GLY A 113 -18.69 -33.61 -23.84
C GLY A 113 -18.90 -32.33 -24.65
N VAL A 114 -17.97 -31.37 -24.58
CA VAL A 114 -18.01 -30.15 -25.39
C VAL A 114 -17.37 -30.44 -26.74
N ASP A 115 -18.12 -30.19 -27.81
CA ASP A 115 -17.60 -30.26 -29.16
C ASP A 115 -16.76 -29.02 -29.48
N VAL A 116 -15.51 -29.24 -29.91
CA VAL A 116 -14.56 -28.17 -30.21
C VAL A 116 -14.23 -28.14 -31.70
N LYS A 117 -14.26 -26.95 -32.29
CA LYS A 117 -13.82 -26.69 -33.66
C LYS A 117 -13.03 -25.41 -33.75
N ILE A 118 -11.77 -25.50 -34.15
CA ILE A 118 -10.86 -24.35 -34.25
C ILE A 118 -10.68 -24.04 -35.73
N LYS A 119 -10.96 -22.81 -36.15
CA LYS A 119 -10.78 -22.37 -37.53
C LYS A 119 -9.71 -21.28 -37.63
N SER A 120 -8.81 -21.41 -38.60
CA SER A 120 -7.87 -20.37 -39.00
C SER A 120 -7.58 -20.47 -40.50
N LYS A 121 -6.76 -19.56 -41.04
CA LYS A 121 -6.26 -19.66 -42.42
C LYS A 121 -5.48 -20.95 -42.70
N TYR A 122 -4.97 -21.62 -41.66
CA TYR A 122 -4.15 -22.83 -41.78
C TYR A 122 -4.96 -24.12 -41.81
N GLY A 123 -6.21 -24.10 -41.34
CA GLY A 123 -7.05 -25.31 -41.32
C GLY A 123 -8.22 -25.22 -40.36
N ILE A 124 -8.98 -26.32 -40.31
CA ILE A 124 -10.01 -26.57 -39.29
C ILE A 124 -9.53 -27.73 -38.43
N ILE A 125 -9.36 -27.49 -37.13
CA ILE A 125 -8.97 -28.51 -36.16
C ILE A 125 -10.21 -28.99 -35.41
N LYS A 126 -10.40 -30.31 -35.34
CA LYS A 126 -11.41 -30.99 -34.53
C LYS A 126 -10.75 -31.99 -33.60
N LEU A 127 -11.46 -32.40 -32.55
CA LEU A 127 -11.00 -33.43 -31.63
C LEU A 127 -11.64 -34.78 -31.98
N LYS A 128 -10.85 -35.86 -31.93
CA LYS A 128 -11.34 -37.24 -32.04
C LYS A 128 -10.49 -38.19 -31.23
N THR A 129 -11.04 -39.34 -30.84
CA THR A 129 -10.25 -40.44 -30.28
C THR A 129 -9.77 -41.36 -31.37
N ALA A 130 -8.50 -41.75 -31.30
CA ALA A 130 -7.90 -42.77 -32.16
C ALA A 130 -6.92 -43.63 -31.35
N SER A 131 -6.56 -44.80 -31.87
CA SER A 131 -5.51 -45.60 -31.27
C SER A 131 -4.15 -44.93 -31.46
N LYS A 132 -3.32 -44.97 -30.42
CA LYS A 132 -1.96 -44.42 -30.44
C LYS A 132 -1.11 -45.18 -31.46
N VAL A 133 -0.37 -44.45 -32.30
CA VAL A 133 0.47 -45.06 -33.33
C VAL A 133 1.50 -45.99 -32.68
N GLY A 134 1.41 -47.29 -32.99
CA GLY A 134 2.28 -48.33 -32.43
C GLY A 134 1.78 -49.00 -31.15
N PHE A 135 0.61 -48.61 -30.63
CA PHE A 135 -0.07 -49.21 -29.47
C PHE A 135 -1.59 -49.20 -29.70
N ASP A 136 -2.10 -50.20 -30.42
CA ASP A 136 -3.51 -50.25 -30.86
C ASP A 136 -4.51 -50.30 -29.69
N ASP A 137 -4.05 -50.80 -28.55
CA ASP A 137 -4.72 -50.98 -27.27
C ASP A 137 -4.75 -49.71 -26.39
N ILE A 138 -4.08 -48.63 -26.80
CA ILE A 138 -4.12 -47.33 -26.11
C ILE A 138 -4.89 -46.32 -26.96
N ILE A 139 -6.06 -45.88 -26.49
CA ILE A 139 -6.84 -44.82 -27.13
C ILE A 139 -6.40 -43.46 -26.58
N THR A 140 -5.97 -42.55 -27.46
CA THR A 140 -5.57 -41.18 -27.10
C THR A 140 -6.42 -40.14 -27.83
N LEU A 141 -6.40 -38.89 -27.34
CA LEU A 141 -7.09 -37.77 -27.96
C LEU A 141 -6.23 -37.19 -29.08
N HIS A 142 -6.76 -37.20 -30.30
CA HIS A 142 -6.11 -36.70 -31.49
C HIS A 142 -6.79 -35.41 -31.99
N ALA A 143 -5.99 -34.51 -32.54
CA ALA A 143 -6.43 -33.38 -33.34
C ALA A 143 -6.52 -33.80 -34.81
N GLU A 144 -7.71 -33.76 -35.38
CA GLU A 144 -7.96 -33.95 -36.80
C GLU A 144 -7.91 -32.61 -37.52
N ILE A 145 -7.02 -32.48 -38.50
CA ILE A 145 -6.75 -31.25 -39.25
C ILE A 145 -7.33 -31.40 -40.64
N LEU A 146 -8.37 -30.60 -40.91
CA LEU A 146 -9.04 -30.48 -42.20
C LEU A 146 -8.54 -29.22 -42.92
N PRO A 147 -8.62 -29.16 -44.27
CA PRO A 147 -8.34 -27.95 -45.02
C PRO A 147 -9.16 -26.74 -44.54
N SER A 148 -8.57 -25.54 -44.61
CA SER A 148 -9.27 -24.30 -44.23
C SER A 148 -10.41 -24.01 -45.19
N ASP A 149 -11.56 -23.62 -44.66
CA ASP A 149 -12.70 -23.09 -45.44
C ASP A 149 -12.47 -21.64 -45.88
N ASN A 150 -11.50 -20.93 -45.28
CA ASN A 150 -11.14 -19.55 -45.62
C ASN A 150 -9.65 -19.27 -45.41
N ILE A 151 -8.85 -19.46 -46.47
CA ILE A 151 -7.40 -19.16 -46.49
C ILE A 151 -7.03 -17.68 -46.28
N LYS A 152 -8.01 -16.76 -46.38
CA LYS A 152 -7.80 -15.32 -46.12
C LYS A 152 -8.29 -14.89 -44.74
N MET A 153 -8.68 -15.85 -43.89
CA MET A 153 -9.11 -15.58 -42.52
C MET A 153 -7.98 -14.90 -41.73
N ILE A 154 -8.36 -13.84 -41.01
CA ILE A 154 -7.48 -13.15 -40.06
C ILE A 154 -7.83 -13.65 -38.66
N GLY A 155 -6.81 -14.10 -37.92
CA GLY A 155 -6.95 -14.67 -36.58
C GLY A 155 -7.47 -16.11 -36.51
N THR A 156 -7.95 -16.48 -35.33
CA THR A 156 -8.51 -17.80 -35.00
C THR A 156 -9.94 -17.66 -34.50
N ASN A 157 -10.82 -18.60 -34.88
CA ASN A 157 -12.17 -18.74 -34.31
C ASN A 157 -12.27 -20.08 -33.58
N PHE A 158 -12.29 -20.01 -32.26
CA PHE A 158 -12.58 -21.14 -31.38
C PHE A 158 -14.09 -21.31 -31.22
N CYS A 159 -14.63 -22.37 -31.81
CA CYS A 159 -16.04 -22.71 -31.73
C CYS A 159 -16.24 -23.81 -30.67
N LEU A 160 -17.15 -23.59 -29.73
CA LEU A 160 -17.49 -24.49 -28.63
C LEU A 160 -18.99 -24.78 -28.63
N TYR A 161 -19.39 -26.06 -28.60
CA TYR A 161 -20.79 -26.47 -28.50
C TYR A 161 -20.99 -27.40 -27.31
N GLY A 162 -22.02 -27.11 -26.49
CA GLY A 162 -22.24 -27.77 -25.20
C GLY A 162 -21.81 -26.95 -23.98
N CYS A 163 -21.14 -25.81 -24.17
CA CYS A 163 -20.86 -24.86 -23.07
C CYS A 163 -22.10 -24.03 -22.71
N THR A 164 -22.34 -23.87 -21.41
CA THR A 164 -23.42 -23.00 -20.92
C THR A 164 -22.99 -21.53 -20.96
N LYS A 165 -23.96 -20.62 -20.92
CA LYS A 165 -23.68 -19.19 -20.74
C LYS A 165 -22.95 -18.93 -19.41
N GLU A 166 -23.26 -19.70 -18.37
CA GLU A 166 -22.61 -19.58 -17.06
C GLU A 166 -21.12 -19.93 -17.13
N ASP A 167 -20.74 -20.96 -17.89
CA ASP A 167 -19.32 -21.31 -18.10
C ASP A 167 -18.54 -20.15 -18.75
N ILE A 168 -19.15 -19.51 -19.75
CA ILE A 168 -18.54 -18.39 -20.48
C ILE A 168 -18.43 -17.15 -19.58
N GLU A 169 -19.47 -16.78 -18.84
CA GLU A 169 -19.41 -15.61 -17.95
C GLU A 169 -18.48 -15.86 -16.75
N LYS A 170 -18.43 -17.07 -16.20
CA LYS A 170 -17.43 -17.45 -15.18
C LYS A 170 -16.02 -17.30 -15.72
N ALA A 171 -15.73 -17.78 -16.92
CA ALA A 171 -14.43 -17.63 -17.54
C ALA A 171 -14.08 -16.15 -17.78
N LYS A 172 -15.02 -15.35 -18.30
CA LYS A 172 -14.84 -13.91 -18.52
C LYS A 172 -14.56 -13.15 -17.22
N SER A 173 -15.23 -13.50 -16.12
CA SER A 173 -15.04 -12.86 -14.81
C SER A 173 -13.61 -12.97 -14.26
N LEU A 174 -12.80 -13.88 -14.80
CA LEU A 174 -11.39 -14.03 -14.45
C LEU A 174 -10.47 -13.03 -15.15
N PHE A 175 -10.98 -12.21 -16.07
CA PHE A 175 -10.19 -11.23 -16.81
C PHE A 175 -10.68 -9.82 -16.51
N LEU A 176 -9.75 -8.95 -16.12
CA LEU A 176 -9.99 -7.53 -15.85
C LEU A 176 -10.68 -6.82 -17.02
N THR A 177 -10.39 -7.22 -18.25
CA THR A 177 -10.98 -6.58 -19.46
C THR A 177 -12.49 -6.79 -19.58
N PHE A 178 -13.05 -7.79 -18.88
CA PHE A 178 -14.48 -8.10 -18.89
C PHE A 178 -15.17 -7.76 -17.57
N THR A 179 -14.43 -7.21 -16.60
CA THR A 179 -15.01 -6.74 -15.35
C THR A 179 -15.26 -5.23 -15.40
N GLU A 180 -16.09 -4.74 -14.47
CA GLU A 180 -16.39 -3.31 -14.32
C GLU A 180 -15.44 -2.63 -13.30
N ASP A 181 -14.27 -3.24 -13.06
CA ASP A 181 -13.30 -2.73 -12.09
C ASP A 181 -12.70 -1.41 -12.59
N LYS A 182 -12.88 -0.36 -11.79
CA LYS A 182 -12.40 0.97 -12.11
C LYS A 182 -10.95 1.13 -11.71
N VAL A 183 -10.08 1.46 -12.67
CA VAL A 183 -8.69 1.86 -12.38
C VAL A 183 -8.69 3.21 -11.65
N LEU A 184 -8.13 3.22 -10.44
CA LEU A 184 -7.91 4.43 -9.64
C LEU A 184 -6.60 5.11 -9.99
N GLU A 185 -5.55 4.32 -10.21
CA GLU A 185 -4.20 4.82 -10.54
C GLU A 185 -3.39 3.77 -11.30
N LYS A 186 -2.52 4.24 -12.20
CA LYS A 186 -1.53 3.41 -12.90
C LYS A 186 -0.13 3.82 -12.46
N THR A 187 0.69 2.83 -12.15
CA THR A 187 2.09 2.97 -11.71
C THR A 187 3.00 2.23 -12.68
N LYS A 188 4.32 2.35 -12.50
CA LYS A 188 5.28 1.57 -13.31
C LYS A 188 5.24 0.06 -13.01
N TYR A 189 4.62 -0.33 -11.89
CA TYR A 189 4.59 -1.72 -11.43
C TYR A 189 3.27 -2.44 -11.71
N GLY A 190 2.19 -1.66 -11.90
CA GLY A 190 0.83 -2.17 -11.97
C GLY A 190 -0.20 -1.08 -11.76
N GLU A 191 -1.44 -1.48 -11.53
CA GLU A 191 -2.59 -0.60 -11.42
C GLU A 191 -3.30 -0.87 -10.09
N VAL A 192 -3.76 0.21 -9.45
CA VAL A 192 -4.65 0.16 -8.29
C VAL A 192 -6.07 0.29 -8.80
N LEU A 193 -6.93 -0.64 -8.39
CA LEU A 193 -8.32 -0.74 -8.81
C LEU A 193 -9.24 -0.47 -7.61
N ALA A 194 -10.40 0.11 -7.87
CA ALA A 194 -11.44 0.23 -6.86
C ALA A 194 -11.92 -1.16 -6.46
N ASN A 195 -11.99 -1.45 -5.16
CA ASN A 195 -12.68 -2.64 -4.70
C ASN A 195 -14.19 -2.35 -4.64
N ASN A 196 -14.95 -2.96 -5.56
CA ASN A 196 -16.41 -2.83 -5.64
C ASN A 196 -17.13 -4.07 -5.07
N GLY A 197 -16.39 -5.08 -4.63
CA GLY A 197 -16.92 -6.36 -4.18
C GLY A 197 -16.67 -6.63 -2.70
N VAL A 198 -17.06 -7.84 -2.26
CA VAL A 198 -16.76 -8.34 -0.91
C VAL A 198 -15.27 -8.68 -0.79
N ASN A 199 -14.66 -9.16 -1.88
CA ASN A 199 -13.26 -9.53 -1.94
C ASN A 199 -12.51 -8.63 -2.91
N SER A 200 -11.27 -8.33 -2.59
CA SER A 200 -10.33 -7.66 -3.48
C SER A 200 -9.67 -8.67 -4.40
N ASN A 201 -9.70 -8.39 -5.70
CA ASN A 201 -9.15 -9.23 -6.73
C ASN A 201 -7.68 -8.88 -7.01
N ILE A 202 -6.84 -9.91 -7.15
CA ILE A 202 -5.45 -9.77 -7.56
C ILE A 202 -5.31 -10.29 -8.99
N TYR A 203 -4.99 -9.40 -9.91
CA TYR A 203 -4.72 -9.69 -11.31
C TYR A 203 -3.22 -9.65 -11.59
N ILE A 204 -2.80 -10.49 -12.52
CA ILE A 204 -1.49 -10.44 -13.16
C ILE A 204 -1.72 -10.35 -14.66
N ASN A 205 -1.22 -9.29 -15.28
CA ASN A 205 -1.44 -8.99 -16.70
C ASN A 205 -2.93 -9.09 -17.10
N GLY A 206 -3.82 -8.64 -16.21
CA GLY A 206 -5.26 -8.66 -16.43
C GLY A 206 -5.95 -10.00 -16.14
N VAL A 207 -5.25 -11.05 -15.70
CA VAL A 207 -5.89 -12.32 -15.27
C VAL A 207 -5.89 -12.46 -13.77
N ARG A 208 -7.06 -12.78 -13.22
CA ARG A 208 -7.26 -12.99 -11.80
C ARG A 208 -6.56 -14.27 -11.35
N VAL A 209 -5.70 -14.13 -10.35
CA VAL A 209 -4.88 -15.21 -9.78
C VAL A 209 -5.10 -15.42 -8.29
N ALA A 210 -5.76 -14.47 -7.61
CA ALA A 210 -6.11 -14.59 -6.19
C ALA A 210 -7.24 -13.62 -5.84
N GLU A 211 -7.85 -13.88 -4.69
CA GLU A 211 -8.81 -13.00 -4.02
C GLU A 211 -8.37 -12.83 -2.56
N GLU A 212 -8.46 -11.61 -2.05
CA GLU A 212 -8.12 -11.25 -0.66
C GLU A 212 -9.35 -10.65 0.03
N LEU A 213 -9.65 -11.15 1.23
CA LEU A 213 -10.86 -10.76 1.97
C LEU A 213 -10.78 -9.36 2.58
N ASN A 214 -9.58 -8.95 3.00
CA ASN A 214 -9.38 -7.74 3.82
C ASN A 214 -8.40 -6.74 3.18
N PHE A 215 -8.39 -6.67 1.85
CA PHE A 215 -7.63 -5.65 1.11
C PHE A 215 -8.54 -4.48 0.75
N LEU A 216 -8.02 -3.27 0.95
CA LEU A 216 -8.72 -2.01 0.63
C LEU A 216 -8.92 -1.84 -0.88
N PHE A 217 -7.97 -2.35 -1.68
CA PHE A 217 -8.00 -2.22 -3.13
C PHE A 217 -7.83 -3.57 -3.83
N SER A 218 -8.31 -3.63 -5.07
CA SER A 218 -7.91 -4.66 -6.02
C SER A 218 -6.67 -4.18 -6.79
N TYR A 219 -5.88 -5.12 -7.33
CA TYR A 219 -4.59 -4.78 -7.94
C TYR A 219 -4.40 -5.53 -9.25
N ASN A 220 -3.87 -4.85 -10.27
CA ASN A 220 -3.39 -5.49 -11.50
C ASN A 220 -1.88 -5.31 -11.64
N ILE A 221 -1.14 -6.39 -11.44
CA ILE A 221 0.32 -6.39 -11.55
C ILE A 221 0.71 -6.57 -13.01
N THR A 222 1.38 -5.57 -13.58
CA THR A 222 1.81 -5.57 -14.99
C THR A 222 3.33 -5.71 -15.14
N SER A 223 4.09 -5.54 -14.06
CA SER A 223 5.55 -5.74 -14.02
C SER A 223 5.95 -6.85 -13.05
N LEU A 224 6.30 -8.02 -13.58
CA LEU A 224 6.52 -9.22 -12.76
C LEU A 224 7.92 -9.24 -12.14
N ASN A 225 8.01 -9.57 -10.84
CA ASN A 225 9.29 -9.90 -10.19
C ASN A 225 9.62 -11.40 -10.32
N SER A 226 10.83 -11.79 -9.94
CA SER A 226 11.27 -13.19 -9.95
C SER A 226 10.38 -14.11 -9.09
N GLN A 227 9.82 -13.59 -8.00
CA GLN A 227 8.97 -14.35 -7.09
C GLN A 227 7.62 -14.72 -7.71
N ILE A 228 6.97 -13.76 -8.38
CA ILE A 228 5.73 -13.97 -9.13
C ILE A 228 5.98 -14.91 -10.31
N LYS A 229 7.07 -14.70 -11.07
CA LYS A 229 7.45 -15.60 -12.18
C LYS A 229 7.60 -17.04 -11.69
N LYS A 230 8.26 -17.25 -10.54
CA LYS A 230 8.42 -18.58 -9.94
C LYS A 230 7.10 -19.20 -9.46
N ALA A 231 6.20 -18.38 -8.90
CA ALA A 231 4.90 -18.85 -8.43
C ALA A 231 3.99 -19.30 -9.59
N LEU A 232 3.93 -18.50 -10.67
CA LEU A 232 3.17 -18.83 -11.88
C LEU A 232 3.67 -20.11 -12.56
N ASN A 233 4.97 -20.41 -12.45
CA ASN A 233 5.55 -21.64 -12.99
C ASN A 233 5.15 -22.89 -12.18
N ARG A 234 4.81 -22.73 -10.88
CA ARG A 234 4.46 -23.85 -9.99
C ARG A 234 2.94 -24.09 -9.92
N GLU A 235 2.16 -23.02 -9.90
CA GLU A 235 0.71 -23.04 -9.68
C GLU A 235 0.03 -22.16 -10.75
N ARG A 236 -0.72 -22.80 -11.66
CA ARG A 236 -1.36 -22.11 -12.80
C ARG A 236 -2.66 -21.38 -12.41
N THR A 237 -3.33 -21.85 -11.37
CA THR A 237 -4.68 -21.37 -11.02
C THR A 237 -4.67 -20.32 -9.91
N ASN A 238 -3.87 -20.51 -8.86
CA ASN A 238 -3.81 -19.62 -7.70
C ASN A 238 -2.38 -19.24 -7.34
N VAL A 239 -2.14 -17.97 -7.05
CA VAL A 239 -0.83 -17.47 -6.60
C VAL A 239 -0.92 -17.10 -5.13
N GLY A 240 -0.09 -17.71 -4.29
CA GLY A 240 -0.08 -17.43 -2.85
C GLY A 240 0.30 -15.98 -2.52
N ARG A 241 -0.31 -15.44 -1.46
CA ARG A 241 -0.17 -14.04 -1.01
C ARG A 241 1.26 -13.54 -0.89
N THR A 242 2.16 -14.39 -0.41
CA THR A 242 3.58 -14.05 -0.26
C THR A 242 4.23 -13.67 -1.59
N ALA A 243 3.80 -14.23 -2.71
CA ALA A 243 4.39 -14.00 -4.02
C ALA A 243 4.14 -12.59 -4.54
N TYR A 244 2.91 -12.07 -4.38
CA TYR A 244 2.53 -10.77 -4.92
C TYR A 244 2.62 -9.62 -3.92
N THR A 245 2.66 -9.88 -2.60
CA THR A 245 2.69 -8.85 -1.54
C THR A 245 3.78 -7.81 -1.76
N GLY A 246 5.01 -8.25 -2.09
CA GLY A 246 6.12 -7.31 -2.32
C GLY A 246 5.83 -6.35 -3.48
N ARG A 247 5.19 -6.84 -4.55
CA ARG A 247 4.88 -6.01 -5.72
C ARG A 247 3.70 -5.08 -5.48
N ILE A 248 2.70 -5.50 -4.68
CA ILE A 248 1.62 -4.61 -4.24
C ILE A 248 2.19 -3.45 -3.42
N LYS A 249 3.14 -3.72 -2.50
CA LYS A 249 3.82 -2.65 -1.77
C LYS A 249 4.55 -1.69 -2.70
N ASP A 250 5.21 -2.19 -3.73
CA ASP A 250 5.88 -1.35 -4.73
C ASP A 250 4.87 -0.46 -5.48
N ILE A 251 3.70 -1.01 -5.88
CA ILE A 251 2.61 -0.27 -6.51
C ILE A 251 2.16 0.87 -5.58
N LEU A 252 1.81 0.56 -4.33
CA LEU A 252 1.31 1.56 -3.38
C LEU A 252 2.34 2.65 -3.08
N LYS A 253 3.64 2.32 -3.04
CA LYS A 253 4.73 3.31 -2.83
C LYS A 253 5.05 4.15 -4.07
N ASP A 254 4.56 3.77 -5.25
CA ASP A 254 4.68 4.55 -6.48
C ASP A 254 3.43 5.43 -6.73
N CYS A 255 2.35 5.21 -5.97
CA CYS A 255 1.10 5.97 -6.10
C CYS A 255 1.24 7.41 -5.61
N CYS A 256 0.74 8.35 -6.41
CA CYS A 256 0.70 9.78 -6.12
C CYS A 256 -0.70 10.38 -6.25
N SER A 257 -1.73 9.61 -6.59
CA SER A 257 -3.10 10.10 -6.71
C SER A 257 -3.71 10.42 -5.36
N ASP A 258 -4.25 11.63 -5.21
CA ASP A 258 -5.04 12.05 -4.05
C ASP A 258 -6.11 11.03 -3.67
N ILE A 259 -6.76 10.38 -4.65
CA ILE A 259 -7.85 9.43 -4.39
C ILE A 259 -7.33 8.19 -3.64
N VAL A 260 -6.18 7.66 -4.05
CA VAL A 260 -5.58 6.47 -3.42
C VAL A 260 -5.04 6.84 -2.04
N ILE A 261 -4.32 7.96 -1.94
CA ILE A 261 -3.73 8.40 -0.67
C ILE A 261 -4.80 8.75 0.37
N LYS A 262 -5.85 9.48 -0.01
CA LYS A 262 -6.96 9.81 0.90
C LYS A 262 -7.64 8.57 1.42
N LYS A 263 -7.93 7.59 0.55
CA LYS A 263 -8.50 6.29 0.96
C LYS A 263 -7.60 5.54 1.94
N LEU A 264 -6.29 5.52 1.74
CA LEU A 264 -5.34 4.91 2.68
C LEU A 264 -5.33 5.62 4.04
N VAL A 265 -5.46 6.95 4.07
CA VAL A 265 -5.49 7.71 5.32
C VAL A 265 -6.84 7.65 6.04
N GLU A 266 -7.94 7.58 5.30
CA GLU A 266 -9.26 7.30 5.85
C GLU A 266 -9.25 5.91 6.52
N ASP A 267 -8.70 4.89 5.86
CA ASP A 267 -8.58 3.55 6.43
C ASP A 267 -7.60 3.47 7.63
N LEU A 268 -6.58 4.36 7.68
CA LEU A 268 -5.69 4.49 8.85
C LEU A 268 -6.46 4.88 10.12
N GLN A 269 -7.48 5.72 9.98
CA GLN A 269 -8.30 6.20 11.12
C GLN A 269 -9.19 5.10 11.70
N GLU A 270 -9.53 4.08 10.91
CA GLU A 270 -10.30 2.91 11.33
C GLU A 270 -9.50 1.93 12.21
N PHE A 271 -8.25 2.24 12.55
CA PHE A 271 -7.47 1.42 13.47
C PHE A 271 -8.16 1.23 14.83
N GLY A 272 -8.80 2.28 15.36
CA GLY A 272 -9.50 2.22 16.64
C GLY A 272 -10.77 1.36 16.63
N SER A 273 -11.39 1.17 15.46
CA SER A 273 -12.61 0.36 15.28
C SER A 273 -12.29 -1.11 14.97
N GLY A 274 -11.03 -1.43 14.66
CA GLY A 274 -10.59 -2.77 14.25
C GLY A 274 -10.93 -3.12 12.79
N ASN A 275 -11.47 -2.18 12.02
CA ASN A 275 -11.90 -2.39 10.62
C ASN A 275 -10.81 -2.05 9.59
N LYS A 276 -9.54 -2.01 10.02
CA LYS A 276 -8.41 -1.66 9.17
C LYS A 276 -8.10 -2.76 8.16
N HIS A 277 -7.80 -2.37 6.92
CA HIS A 277 -7.37 -3.32 5.90
C HIS A 277 -5.90 -3.72 6.06
N ASP A 278 -5.57 -4.87 5.49
CA ASP A 278 -4.28 -5.52 5.68
C ASP A 278 -3.09 -4.71 5.13
N GLU A 279 -3.31 -3.89 4.09
CA GLU A 279 -2.26 -3.06 3.51
C GLU A 279 -1.66 -2.10 4.53
N LEU A 280 -2.47 -1.57 5.45
CA LEU A 280 -2.03 -0.67 6.51
C LEU A 280 -1.44 -1.40 7.72
N SER A 281 -1.43 -2.72 7.72
CA SER A 281 -0.60 -3.50 8.67
C SER A 281 0.87 -3.52 8.24
N TRP A 282 1.15 -3.14 6.99
CA TRP A 282 2.51 -2.91 6.52
C TRP A 282 2.95 -1.49 6.89
N ASN A 283 3.77 -1.38 7.92
CA ASN A 283 4.28 -0.10 8.43
C ASN A 283 4.92 0.80 7.36
N ASP A 284 5.56 0.19 6.35
CA ASP A 284 6.15 0.93 5.24
C ASP A 284 5.12 1.57 4.30
N ILE A 285 3.92 0.99 4.21
CA ILE A 285 2.78 1.58 3.47
C ILE A 285 2.06 2.62 4.31
N ALA A 286 1.80 2.33 5.59
CA ALA A 286 1.20 3.30 6.51
C ALA A 286 2.04 4.59 6.61
N MET A 287 3.37 4.45 6.71
CA MET A 287 4.29 5.59 6.71
C MET A 287 4.29 6.34 5.37
N TYR A 288 4.24 5.63 4.25
CA TYR A 288 4.18 6.25 2.92
C TYR A 288 2.91 7.07 2.74
N ALA A 289 1.74 6.48 3.06
CA ALA A 289 0.45 7.14 3.00
C ALA A 289 0.44 8.41 3.87
N SER A 290 1.00 8.33 5.08
CA SER A 290 1.09 9.47 6.00
C SER A 290 1.95 10.60 5.42
N ARG A 291 3.12 10.28 4.85
CA ARG A 291 3.97 11.28 4.19
C ARG A 291 3.28 11.96 3.02
N LYS A 292 2.66 11.17 2.14
CA LYS A 292 1.94 11.71 0.99
C LYS A 292 0.74 12.55 1.40
N MET A 293 0.04 12.17 2.46
CA MET A 293 -1.07 12.96 2.97
C MET A 293 -0.62 14.31 3.53
N SER A 294 0.52 14.36 4.23
CA SER A 294 1.08 15.64 4.69
C SER A 294 1.54 16.53 3.53
N GLU A 295 1.97 15.95 2.41
CA GLU A 295 2.28 16.69 1.16
C GLU A 295 1.00 17.24 0.49
N ILE A 296 -0.10 16.48 0.51
CA ILE A 296 -1.39 16.87 -0.09
C ILE A 296 -2.12 17.90 0.80
N ASN A 297 -2.07 17.70 2.12
CA ASN A 297 -2.73 18.53 3.11
C ASN A 297 -1.80 18.74 4.31
N THR A 298 -1.14 19.90 4.32
CA THR A 298 -0.19 20.31 5.37
C THR A 298 -0.84 20.48 6.74
N ALA A 299 -2.17 20.58 6.80
CA ALA A 299 -2.91 20.59 8.05
C ALA A 299 -3.06 19.19 8.68
N THR A 300 -2.65 18.11 8.01
CA THR A 300 -2.76 16.75 8.54
C THR A 300 -1.78 16.54 9.70
N THR A 301 -2.29 16.11 10.84
CA THR A 301 -1.49 15.80 12.03
C THR A 301 -1.75 14.38 12.50
N TYR A 302 -0.80 13.77 13.20
CA TYR A 302 -0.89 12.37 13.63
C TYR A 302 -0.87 12.26 15.14
N VAL A 303 -1.85 11.54 15.69
CA VAL A 303 -2.06 11.39 17.14
C VAL A 303 -2.42 9.95 17.47
N THR A 304 -2.20 9.54 18.73
CA THR A 304 -2.59 8.21 19.21
C THR A 304 -3.88 8.24 19.99
N THR A 305 -4.44 7.07 20.28
CA THR A 305 -5.57 6.93 21.22
C THR A 305 -5.23 7.46 22.62
N ASP A 306 -3.97 7.37 23.02
CA ASP A 306 -3.51 7.86 24.32
C ASP A 306 -3.44 9.39 24.34
N ASN A 307 -3.07 10.03 23.23
CA ASN A 307 -3.17 11.49 23.12
C ASN A 307 -4.62 11.96 23.29
N LEU A 308 -5.59 11.27 22.68
CA LEU A 308 -7.02 11.61 22.81
C LEU A 308 -7.52 11.47 24.25
N LYS A 309 -7.07 10.45 24.99
CA LYS A 309 -7.50 10.18 26.36
C LYS A 309 -6.83 11.09 27.38
N ASN A 310 -5.53 11.28 27.26
CA ASN A 310 -4.72 11.93 28.29
C ASN A 310 -4.46 13.42 28.00
N ASN A 311 -4.58 13.86 26.74
CA ASN A 311 -4.31 15.23 26.33
C ASN A 311 -5.42 15.79 25.41
N PRO A 312 -6.71 15.79 25.81
CA PRO A 312 -7.79 16.28 24.96
C PRO A 312 -7.65 17.77 24.60
N SER A 313 -7.10 18.59 25.50
CA SER A 313 -6.82 20.02 25.27
C SER A 313 -5.87 20.25 24.09
N LEU A 314 -4.85 19.41 23.93
CA LEU A 314 -3.91 19.46 22.80
C LEU A 314 -4.64 19.22 21.49
N ILE A 315 -5.52 18.23 21.44
CA ILE A 315 -6.26 17.86 20.23
C ILE A 315 -7.23 18.96 19.82
N ASP A 316 -7.92 19.56 20.80
CA ASP A 316 -8.81 20.68 20.56
C ASP A 316 -8.03 21.92 20.08
N ASP A 317 -6.84 22.16 20.63
CA ASP A 317 -5.97 23.24 20.17
C ASP A 317 -5.51 23.06 18.72
N MET A 318 -5.03 21.87 18.38
CA MET A 318 -4.66 21.52 17.00
C MET A 318 -5.83 21.79 16.04
N ARG A 319 -7.04 21.38 16.40
CA ARG A 319 -8.25 21.63 15.60
C ARG A 319 -8.57 23.12 15.47
N ARG A 320 -8.47 23.90 16.56
CA ARG A 320 -8.68 25.36 16.54
C ARG A 320 -7.68 26.07 15.63
N ASN A 321 -6.44 25.58 15.59
CA ASN A 321 -5.39 26.11 14.72
C ASN A 321 -5.45 25.54 13.28
N GLY A 322 -6.55 24.90 12.91
CA GLY A 322 -6.83 24.45 11.55
C GLY A 322 -6.21 23.12 11.16
N TYR A 323 -5.60 22.39 12.11
CA TYR A 323 -5.07 21.06 11.87
C TYR A 323 -6.17 19.99 11.91
N ASN A 324 -5.91 18.86 11.24
CA ASN A 324 -6.80 17.70 11.17
C ASN A 324 -6.11 16.47 11.78
N PRO A 325 -6.36 16.16 13.07
CA PRO A 325 -5.76 15.02 13.75
C PRO A 325 -6.26 13.68 13.22
N VAL A 326 -5.34 12.88 12.69
CA VAL A 326 -5.52 11.51 12.23
C VAL A 326 -5.02 10.55 13.30
N VAL A 327 -5.91 9.65 13.75
CA VAL A 327 -5.59 8.69 14.82
C VAL A 327 -4.84 7.50 14.23
N VAL A 328 -3.68 7.18 14.80
CA VAL A 328 -2.80 6.10 14.34
C VAL A 328 -2.25 5.29 15.53
N PRO A 329 -1.74 4.06 15.30
CA PRO A 329 -1.14 3.27 16.37
C PRO A 329 0.20 3.84 16.86
N ASP A 330 0.56 3.58 18.11
CA ASP A 330 1.80 4.07 18.74
C ASP A 330 3.06 3.62 17.98
N ASN A 331 3.04 2.41 17.42
CA ASN A 331 4.16 1.89 16.65
C ASN A 331 4.45 2.70 15.37
N LEU A 332 3.45 3.35 14.80
CA LEU A 332 3.58 4.20 13.63
C LEU A 332 4.09 5.58 14.06
N ILE A 333 3.58 6.15 15.15
CA ILE A 333 4.10 7.41 15.72
C ILE A 333 5.59 7.31 16.03
N ASN A 334 6.03 6.24 16.70
CA ASN A 334 7.45 6.07 17.01
C ASN A 334 8.33 6.12 15.73
N LYS A 335 7.85 5.51 14.64
CA LYS A 335 8.54 5.58 13.34
C LYS A 335 8.49 6.94 12.68
N MET A 336 7.41 7.70 12.90
CA MET A 336 7.31 9.08 12.45
C MET A 336 8.31 9.97 13.21
N GLU A 337 8.49 9.77 14.51
CA GLU A 337 9.49 10.49 15.31
C GLU A 337 10.92 10.14 14.91
N ASP A 338 11.21 8.85 14.69
CA ASP A 338 12.50 8.40 14.17
C ASP A 338 12.80 9.05 12.81
N TYR A 339 11.80 9.14 11.93
CA TYR A 339 11.89 9.83 10.65
C TYR A 339 12.14 11.33 10.81
N ASN A 340 11.40 11.99 11.72
CA ASN A 340 11.52 13.42 11.98
C ASN A 340 12.91 13.82 12.49
N THR A 341 13.57 12.94 13.25
CA THR A 341 14.92 13.19 13.79
C THR A 341 15.97 13.35 12.68
N GLY A 342 15.79 12.67 11.54
CA GLY A 342 16.67 12.75 10.38
C GLY A 342 16.16 13.63 9.23
N ALA A 343 15.00 14.28 9.39
CA ALA A 343 14.37 15.06 8.34
C ALA A 343 14.94 16.49 8.25
N GLU A 344 14.98 17.04 7.03
CA GLU A 344 15.22 18.48 6.83
C GLU A 344 14.06 19.29 7.42
N GLU A 345 14.37 20.49 7.91
CA GLU A 345 13.40 21.43 8.48
C GLU A 345 12.27 21.70 7.46
N GLY A 346 11.01 21.51 7.88
CA GLY A 346 9.83 21.64 7.03
C GLY A 346 9.41 20.40 6.24
N LYS A 347 10.12 19.26 6.37
CA LYS A 347 9.72 17.95 5.81
C LYS A 347 9.34 16.92 6.87
N THR A 348 9.07 17.38 8.09
CA THR A 348 8.63 16.56 9.21
C THR A 348 7.15 16.19 9.09
N LEU A 349 6.78 15.07 9.70
CA LEU A 349 5.39 14.73 9.97
C LEU A 349 4.99 15.41 11.28
N VAL A 350 3.86 16.12 11.28
CA VAL A 350 3.38 16.82 12.47
C VAL A 350 2.65 15.83 13.38
N THR A 351 3.40 15.24 14.31
CA THR A 351 2.85 14.46 15.42
C THR A 351 2.44 15.39 16.57
N ALA A 352 1.75 14.86 17.59
CA ALA A 352 1.48 15.59 18.84
C ALA A 352 2.74 16.21 19.47
N ASN A 353 3.84 15.44 19.55
CA ASN A 353 5.11 15.92 20.11
C ASN A 353 5.77 16.96 19.20
N GLN A 354 5.74 16.74 17.89
CA GLN A 354 6.32 17.67 16.93
C GLN A 354 5.55 19.00 16.93
N TYR A 355 4.22 18.98 17.03
CA TYR A 355 3.40 20.17 17.19
C TYR A 355 3.78 20.96 18.45
N ILE A 356 3.90 20.28 19.60
CA ILE A 356 4.36 20.88 20.86
C ILE A 356 5.73 21.57 20.68
N LYS A 357 6.67 20.88 20.04
CA LYS A 357 8.03 21.40 19.81
C LYS A 357 8.03 22.61 18.87
N GLU A 358 7.20 22.60 17.83
CA GLU A 358 7.07 23.72 16.90
C GLU A 358 6.44 24.95 17.56
N GLU A 359 5.40 24.77 18.37
CA GLU A 359 4.78 25.84 19.15
C GLU A 359 5.75 26.43 20.17
N GLN A 360 6.52 25.58 20.88
CA GLN A 360 7.58 26.03 21.78
C GLN A 360 8.66 26.85 21.07
N ASN A 361 9.01 26.51 19.83
CA ASN A 361 10.02 27.25 19.05
C ASN A 361 9.49 28.57 18.47
N ARG A 362 8.18 28.67 18.19
CA ARG A 362 7.54 29.90 17.69
C ARG A 362 7.24 30.90 18.79
N PHE A 363 7.21 30.44 20.03
CA PHE A 363 6.86 31.29 21.17
C PHE A 363 7.85 32.45 21.35
N THR A 364 7.32 33.67 21.34
CA THR A 364 8.03 34.87 21.77
C THR A 364 7.39 35.42 23.04
N PRO A 365 8.10 35.43 24.18
CA PRO A 365 7.53 35.89 25.44
C PRO A 365 7.18 37.37 25.41
N GLN A 366 5.96 37.68 25.86
CA GLN A 366 5.55 39.06 26.15
C GLN A 366 6.04 39.41 27.55
N ILE A 367 7.20 40.07 27.60
CA ILE A 367 7.83 40.51 28.85
C ILE A 367 7.03 41.67 29.44
N VAL A 368 6.71 41.56 30.72
CA VAL A 368 6.10 42.61 31.53
C VAL A 368 7.21 43.42 32.17
N GLU A 369 7.22 44.73 31.92
CA GLU A 369 8.17 45.63 32.57
C GLU A 369 7.89 45.68 34.08
N ILE A 370 8.95 45.57 34.89
CA ILE A 370 8.83 45.47 36.35
C ILE A 370 8.19 46.74 36.94
N ASP A 371 8.36 47.88 36.28
CA ASP A 371 7.77 49.16 36.68
C ASP A 371 6.27 49.27 36.38
N SER A 372 5.72 48.34 35.58
CA SER A 372 4.29 48.21 35.32
C SER A 372 3.56 47.27 36.28
N LEU A 373 4.29 46.63 37.20
CA LEU A 373 3.72 45.79 38.25
C LEU A 373 2.94 46.65 39.25
N SER A 374 1.83 46.10 39.74
CA SER A 374 1.10 46.70 40.85
C SER A 374 1.96 46.67 42.12
N VAL A 375 1.59 47.51 43.11
CA VAL A 375 2.30 47.56 44.41
C VAL A 375 2.30 46.20 45.12
N ALA A 376 1.24 45.40 44.96
CA ALA A 376 1.17 44.07 45.56
C ALA A 376 2.12 43.07 44.87
N GLU A 377 2.09 43.02 43.54
CA GLU A 377 2.98 42.17 42.74
C GLU A 377 4.45 42.54 42.95
N ARG A 378 4.75 43.85 42.97
CA ARG A 378 6.11 44.36 43.17
C ARG A 378 6.67 43.95 44.53
N ARG A 379 5.85 43.94 45.59
CA ARG A 379 6.27 43.46 46.91
C ARG A 379 6.69 41.99 46.90
N VAL A 380 6.02 41.15 46.11
CA VAL A 380 6.41 39.73 45.96
C VAL A 380 7.68 39.61 45.13
N TYR A 381 7.74 40.33 44.01
CA TYR A 381 8.90 40.32 43.12
C TYR A 381 10.18 40.83 43.80
N ASP A 382 10.11 41.88 44.61
CA ASP A 382 11.27 42.46 45.31
C ASP A 382 11.90 41.49 46.34
N ILE A 383 11.25 40.36 46.65
CA ILE A 383 11.78 39.30 47.53
C ILE A 383 12.65 38.29 46.76
N THR A 384 12.73 38.39 45.42
CA THR A 384 13.49 37.47 44.55
C THR A 384 14.88 37.14 45.06
N ASP A 385 15.70 38.15 45.37
CA ASP A 385 17.08 37.93 45.82
C ASP A 385 17.13 37.15 47.14
N LYS A 386 16.20 37.40 48.06
CA LYS A 386 16.11 36.66 49.33
C LYS A 386 15.72 35.20 49.11
N ILE A 387 14.86 34.91 48.13
CA ILE A 387 14.49 33.53 47.77
C ILE A 387 15.70 32.80 47.20
N LEU A 388 16.41 33.42 46.26
CA LEU A 388 17.61 32.84 45.64
C LEU A 388 18.73 32.64 46.65
N GLU A 389 18.89 33.54 47.61
CA GLU A 389 19.84 33.36 48.70
C GLU A 389 19.58 32.07 49.49
N LEU A 390 18.34 31.59 49.63
CA LEU A 390 18.04 30.35 50.36
C LEU A 390 18.71 29.12 49.75
N ILE A 391 18.96 29.13 48.44
CA ILE A 391 19.63 28.03 47.72
C ILE A 391 21.10 28.33 47.40
N GLY A 392 21.69 29.35 48.01
CA GLY A 392 23.10 29.72 47.77
C GLY A 392 23.31 30.78 46.68
N GLY A 393 22.23 31.42 46.23
CA GLY A 393 22.24 32.50 45.25
C GLY A 393 21.70 32.09 43.89
N LYS A 394 21.67 33.05 42.95
CA LYS A 394 21.21 32.80 41.58
C LYS A 394 22.12 31.79 40.87
N PRO A 395 21.58 30.74 40.22
CA PRO A 395 22.39 29.80 39.44
C PRO A 395 23.23 30.52 38.39
N ARG A 396 24.49 30.08 38.18
CA ARG A 396 25.47 30.80 37.35
C ARG A 396 25.07 30.92 35.88
N ASN A 397 24.32 29.96 35.39
CA ASN A 397 23.78 29.95 34.03
C ASN A 397 22.54 30.83 33.88
N VAL A 398 21.90 31.31 34.95
CA VAL A 398 20.73 32.20 34.84
C VAL A 398 21.19 33.65 34.75
N LYS A 399 21.08 34.26 33.56
CA LYS A 399 21.36 35.69 33.33
C LYS A 399 20.31 36.57 33.97
N CYS A 400 19.03 36.33 33.69
CA CYS A 400 17.92 37.13 34.20
C CYS A 400 16.67 36.28 34.51
N ILE A 401 15.81 36.86 35.35
CA ILE A 401 14.46 36.37 35.65
C ILE A 401 13.51 37.43 35.09
N GLN A 402 12.55 37.03 34.27
CA GLN A 402 11.61 37.93 33.62
C GLN A 402 10.17 37.52 33.93
N ILE A 403 9.31 38.50 34.14
CA ILE A 403 7.88 38.29 34.32
C ILE A 403 7.19 38.37 32.96
N VAL A 404 6.29 37.44 32.68
CA VAL A 404 5.56 37.38 31.40
C VAL A 404 4.06 37.27 31.66
N GLU A 405 3.24 37.81 30.76
CA GLU A 405 1.78 37.60 30.84
C GLU A 405 1.40 36.15 30.50
N LYS A 406 2.13 35.54 29.55
CA LYS A 406 1.92 34.17 29.09
C LYS A 406 3.27 33.51 28.77
N ILE A 407 3.34 32.19 28.96
CA ILE A 407 4.49 31.34 28.59
C ILE A 407 4.21 30.56 27.29
N TYR A 408 2.94 30.33 26.97
CA TYR A 408 2.50 29.75 25.69
C TYR A 408 1.23 30.49 25.25
N GLU A 409 0.98 30.59 23.95
CA GLU A 409 -0.27 31.16 23.43
C GLU A 409 -1.48 30.28 23.76
N SER A 410 -1.26 28.97 23.82
CA SER A 410 -2.25 27.96 24.18
C SER A 410 -1.91 27.33 25.55
N GLU A 411 -2.93 27.19 26.40
CA GLU A 411 -2.83 26.58 27.74
C GLU A 411 -2.83 25.04 27.66
N ILE A 412 -2.18 24.46 26.65
CA ILE A 412 -2.18 23.02 26.34
C ILE A 412 -1.57 22.21 27.48
N PHE A 413 -0.51 22.74 28.09
CA PHE A 413 0.19 22.14 29.20
C PHE A 413 -0.53 22.56 30.48
N ASN A 414 -0.82 21.61 31.38
CA ASN A 414 -1.17 21.90 32.78
C ASN A 414 -0.39 23.13 33.23
N GLU A 415 -1.11 24.22 33.57
CA GLU A 415 -0.62 25.60 33.61
C GLU A 415 0.91 25.71 33.75
N THR A 416 1.65 25.78 32.64
CA THR A 416 3.08 26.11 32.73
C THR A 416 3.17 27.53 33.28
N VAL A 417 3.59 27.64 34.54
CA VAL A 417 3.66 28.90 35.29
C VAL A 417 5.09 29.45 35.37
N GLY A 418 6.09 28.62 35.09
CA GLY A 418 7.50 28.96 34.96
C GLY A 418 8.13 28.25 33.76
N LEU A 419 9.21 28.81 33.22
CA LEU A 419 10.01 28.19 32.16
C LEU A 419 11.48 28.63 32.25
N TRP A 420 12.38 27.68 32.46
CA TRP A 420 13.80 27.84 32.20
C TRP A 420 14.10 27.74 30.71
N GLU A 421 14.71 28.77 30.12
CA GLU A 421 15.16 28.81 28.72
C GLU A 421 16.70 28.73 28.61
N PRO A 422 17.28 27.55 28.33
CA PRO A 422 18.73 27.38 28.27
C PRO A 422 19.41 28.20 27.16
N LYS A 423 18.73 28.42 26.03
CA LYS A 423 19.30 29.15 24.87
C LYS A 423 19.63 30.61 25.24
N GLU A 424 18.66 31.30 25.82
CA GLU A 424 18.80 32.70 26.24
C GLU A 424 19.34 32.84 27.66
N ASN A 425 19.48 31.73 28.38
CA ASN A 425 19.94 31.67 29.77
C ASN A 425 19.06 32.51 30.70
N ARG A 426 17.75 32.37 30.60
CA ARG A 426 16.78 33.17 31.40
C ARG A 426 15.65 32.30 31.94
N ILE A 427 15.07 32.75 33.05
CA ILE A 427 13.87 32.16 33.65
C ILE A 427 12.69 33.08 33.34
N LEU A 428 11.60 32.51 32.84
CA LEU A 428 10.32 33.20 32.64
C LEU A 428 9.33 32.75 33.72
N ILE A 429 8.61 33.69 34.35
CA ILE A 429 7.57 33.38 35.33
C ILE A 429 6.29 34.13 34.96
N LYS A 430 5.15 33.43 34.96
CA LYS A 430 3.86 34.06 34.71
C LYS A 430 3.53 35.10 35.78
N ARG A 431 3.03 36.26 35.36
CA ARG A 431 2.63 37.36 36.24
C ARG A 431 1.66 36.93 37.34
N ASN A 432 0.75 36.00 37.04
CA ASN A 432 -0.21 35.48 38.03
C ASN A 432 0.44 34.80 39.25
N GLN A 433 1.69 34.36 39.15
CA GLN A 433 2.43 33.79 40.28
C GLN A 433 2.78 34.86 41.33
N LEU A 434 2.81 36.14 40.95
CA LEU A 434 3.06 37.26 41.87
C LEU A 434 1.87 37.57 42.80
N ASN A 435 0.73 36.87 42.64
CA ASN A 435 -0.42 37.02 43.52
C ASN A 435 -0.11 36.56 44.96
N GLU A 436 0.71 35.52 45.11
CA GLU A 436 1.11 34.96 46.40
C GLU A 436 2.61 34.66 46.43
N LEU A 437 3.27 34.99 47.54
CA LEU A 437 4.71 34.73 47.69
C LEU A 437 5.05 33.24 47.56
N ASN A 438 4.18 32.35 48.04
CA ASN A 438 4.41 30.90 47.97
C ASN A 438 4.42 30.42 46.51
N SER A 439 3.43 30.84 45.72
CA SER A 439 3.36 30.53 44.29
C SER A 439 4.62 31.02 43.55
N TYR A 440 4.96 32.30 43.70
CA TYR A 440 6.16 32.86 43.08
C TYR A 440 7.45 32.16 43.50
N ALA A 441 7.65 31.95 44.81
CA ALA A 441 8.85 31.31 45.32
C ALA A 441 8.96 29.85 44.87
N GLY A 442 7.86 29.10 44.91
CA GLY A 442 7.79 27.72 44.43
C GLY A 442 8.17 27.62 42.96
N THR A 443 7.55 28.43 42.10
CA THR A 443 7.88 28.46 40.67
C THR A 443 9.33 28.86 40.42
N LEU A 444 9.81 29.94 41.06
CA LEU A 444 11.19 30.40 40.87
C LEU A 444 12.22 29.34 41.27
N LEU A 445 12.01 28.66 42.39
CA LEU A 445 12.91 27.61 42.87
C LEU A 445 12.86 26.35 42.00
N HIS A 446 11.68 25.99 41.49
CA HIS A 446 11.49 24.91 40.51
C HIS A 446 12.31 25.17 39.24
N GLU A 447 12.19 26.37 38.66
CA GLU A 447 12.95 26.74 37.46
C GLU A 447 14.47 26.84 37.74
N CYS A 448 14.86 27.25 38.95
CA CYS A 448 16.26 27.18 39.37
C CYS A 448 16.78 25.73 39.42
N ALA A 449 15.97 24.77 39.86
CA ALA A 449 16.36 23.36 39.87
C ALA A 449 16.57 22.82 38.44
N HIS A 450 15.75 23.23 37.47
CA HIS A 450 16.00 22.93 36.05
C HIS A 450 17.31 23.57 35.57
N ALA A 451 17.57 24.82 35.96
CA ALA A 451 18.80 25.50 35.59
C ALA A 451 20.04 24.82 36.19
N ILE A 452 20.01 24.39 37.46
CA ILE A 452 21.15 23.76 38.13
C ILE A 452 21.42 22.36 37.58
N SER A 453 20.37 21.54 37.46
CA SER A 453 20.49 20.13 37.05
C SER A 453 20.65 19.95 35.54
N GLY A 454 20.07 20.86 34.74
CA GLY A 454 19.91 20.67 33.30
C GLY A 454 18.91 19.56 32.92
N ALA A 455 18.15 19.05 33.90
CA ALA A 455 17.26 17.91 33.73
C ALA A 455 15.79 18.35 33.54
N SER A 456 15.01 17.55 32.81
CA SER A 456 13.56 17.77 32.61
C SER A 456 12.74 17.31 33.80
N ASP A 457 11.48 17.75 33.88
CA ASP A 457 10.50 17.27 34.86
C ASP A 457 10.42 15.73 34.88
N VAL A 458 10.07 15.18 36.04
CA VAL A 458 9.86 13.73 36.28
C VAL A 458 11.13 12.87 36.02
N SER A 459 12.30 13.51 35.94
CA SER A 459 13.59 12.80 35.90
C SER A 459 14.18 12.62 37.29
N ARG A 460 14.92 11.53 37.52
CA ARG A 460 15.57 11.26 38.82
C ARG A 460 16.55 12.37 39.20
N ASP A 461 17.25 12.93 38.22
CA ASP A 461 18.22 14.01 38.45
C ASP A 461 17.51 15.30 38.89
N PHE A 462 16.35 15.60 38.29
CA PHE A 462 15.52 16.73 38.70
C PHE A 462 14.94 16.56 40.11
N GLU A 463 14.37 15.39 40.42
CA GLU A 463 13.86 15.07 41.76
C GLU A 463 14.95 15.16 42.84
N THR A 464 16.17 14.73 42.51
CA THR A 464 17.33 14.85 43.40
C THR A 464 17.67 16.32 43.64
N GLU A 465 17.62 17.15 42.61
CA GLU A 465 17.91 18.57 42.73
C GLU A 465 16.83 19.33 43.52
N LEU A 466 15.55 19.02 43.32
CA LEU A 466 14.47 19.55 44.17
C LEU A 466 14.68 19.15 45.64
N THR A 467 15.10 17.90 45.89
CA THR A 467 15.43 17.43 47.24
C THR A 467 16.59 18.23 47.85
N ASN A 468 17.63 18.54 47.06
CA ASN A 468 18.74 19.39 47.49
C ASN A 468 18.29 20.81 47.82
N VAL A 469 17.47 21.42 46.95
CA VAL A 469 16.89 22.75 47.13
C VAL A 469 16.11 22.82 48.46
N ILE A 470 15.26 21.83 48.74
CA ILE A 470 14.51 21.74 50.00
C ILE A 470 15.47 21.65 51.20
N GLY A 471 16.53 20.84 51.08
CA GLY A 471 17.57 20.71 52.10
C GLY A 471 18.30 22.02 52.40
N CYS A 472 18.69 22.77 51.36
CA CYS A 472 19.32 24.08 51.50
C CYS A 472 18.41 25.09 52.22
N ILE A 473 17.13 25.14 51.84
CA ILE A 473 16.14 26.01 52.46
C ILE A 473 15.97 25.68 53.94
N ALA A 474 15.83 24.39 54.28
CA ALA A 474 15.70 23.95 55.67
C ALA A 474 16.92 24.35 56.51
N ASN A 475 18.13 24.16 55.98
CA ASN A 475 19.36 24.53 56.69
C ASN A 475 19.42 26.05 56.96
N LYS A 476 19.16 26.88 55.94
CA LYS A 476 19.14 28.35 56.09
C LYS A 476 18.07 28.86 57.05
N LEU A 477 16.91 28.21 57.10
CA LEU A 477 15.83 28.60 58.02
C LEU A 477 16.14 28.24 59.48
N ILE A 478 16.92 27.18 59.72
CA ILE A 478 17.38 26.79 61.05
C ILE A 478 18.52 27.71 61.50
N ASP A 479 19.50 27.96 60.63
CA ASP A 479 20.66 28.81 60.92
C ASP A 479 20.27 30.27 61.23
N ASN A 480 19.18 30.78 60.64
CA ASN A 480 18.66 32.12 60.95
C ASN A 480 17.85 32.19 62.26
N LYS A 481 17.56 31.05 62.91
CA LYS A 481 16.83 30.97 64.19
C LYS A 481 17.75 30.67 65.39
N MET A 482 18.98 30.25 65.15
CA MET A 482 20.06 30.16 66.15
C MET A 482 20.87 31.45 66.14
#